data_AF-A0A8H2XBD2-F1
#
_entry.id   AF-A0A8H2XBD2-F1
#
_cell.length_a   1.000
_cell.length_b   1.000
_cell.length_c   1.000
_cell.angle_alpha   90.00
_cell.angle_beta   90.00
_cell.angle_gamma   90.00
#
_symmetry.space_group_name_H-M   'P 1'
#
loop_
_entity.id
_entity.type
_entity.pdbx_description
1 polymer ?
#
loop_
_entity_poly.entity_id
_entity_poly.type
_entity_poly.pdbx_seq_one_letter_code
_entity_poly.pdbx_strand_id
1 'polypeptide(L)'
;MCPTHSGEAAGTSSADTAPGNPLPSATVLSHIVDAHCHPTDNSPISDQHIQTVQLGQICAMSSNADDQAKVRELGARMGDRVIMCFGYHPWWSHRISTLDTPLPTEEHYRALFNPSEKQEDTFQAVISSLPPPRPLKDMTAELRQNLQLAPSTMLGEVGIDRSFRVRFSTNGDTKLSPFTVPQDHQLAILEAQIAVAVELEKNISLHSVKASEATIELFKNMRHKHGVAWEKINVDLHSCTLSGETWKSIEKAHHNVYLSLSTAINIRQNSNTVLGLIQSCDPTRLMVESDFPYISDTTQRTWDILCLIARERGWRLEEEWDYPETGVQTGGKHEETWGAVKRIESNWNAFRRGGRGLLPDKESRRDRKLNELQRKYAPDDEDSDYE
;
A
#
# COMPACT_ATOMS: atom_id res chain seq x y z
N MET A 1 -7.64 -4.87 -7.50
CA MET A 1 -8.84 -4.00 -7.55
C MET A 1 -9.41 -3.93 -6.15
N CYS A 2 -9.34 -2.75 -5.53
CA CYS A 2 -10.35 -2.33 -4.57
C CYS A 2 -11.75 -2.59 -5.15
N PRO A 3 -12.51 -3.58 -4.66
CA PRO A 3 -13.78 -3.91 -5.28
C PRO A 3 -14.83 -2.96 -4.69
N THR A 4 -14.69 -1.68 -5.01
CA THR A 4 -15.60 -0.60 -4.67
C THR A 4 -15.98 0.16 -5.91
N HIS A 5 -16.65 -0.49 -6.87
CA HIS A 5 -17.57 0.21 -7.76
C HIS A 5 -18.73 -0.75 -8.10
N SER A 6 -19.93 -0.30 -7.71
CA SER A 6 -21.28 -0.75 -8.10
C SER A 6 -21.38 -1.95 -9.04
N GLY A 7 -21.98 -3.03 -8.53
CA GLY A 7 -22.60 -4.04 -9.37
C GLY A 7 -23.81 -3.45 -10.10
N GLU A 8 -23.62 -3.05 -11.34
CA GLU A 8 -24.64 -3.21 -12.37
C GLU A 8 -24.31 -4.50 -13.14
N ALA A 9 -25.36 -5.24 -13.46
CA ALA A 9 -25.30 -6.53 -14.12
C ALA A 9 -24.35 -6.51 -15.33
N ALA A 10 -23.64 -7.62 -15.53
CA ALA A 10 -22.85 -7.91 -16.72
C ALA A 10 -23.74 -7.94 -17.98
N GLY A 11 -24.09 -6.76 -18.47
CA GLY A 11 -24.35 -6.51 -19.87
C GLY A 11 -23.01 -6.28 -20.54
N THR A 12 -22.75 -6.99 -21.62
CA THR A 12 -21.68 -6.69 -22.57
C THR A 12 -21.81 -5.26 -23.07
N SER A 13 -21.27 -4.28 -22.33
CA SER A 13 -20.98 -2.96 -22.84
C SER A 13 -19.52 -2.94 -23.22
N SER A 14 -19.26 -2.78 -24.51
CA SER A 14 -17.96 -2.35 -25.02
C SER A 14 -17.69 -0.96 -24.44
N ALA A 15 -17.10 -0.92 -23.25
CA ALA A 15 -16.49 0.31 -22.76
C ALA A 15 -15.39 0.65 -23.78
N ASP A 16 -15.55 1.79 -24.46
CA ASP A 16 -14.58 2.36 -25.38
C ASP A 16 -13.19 2.39 -24.71
N THR A 17 -12.38 1.36 -24.98
CA THR A 17 -10.97 1.35 -24.62
C THR A 17 -10.28 2.28 -25.60
N ALA A 18 -10.04 3.51 -25.18
CA ALA A 18 -8.99 4.30 -25.82
C ALA A 18 -7.74 3.40 -25.91
N PRO A 19 -7.11 3.25 -27.08
CA PRO A 19 -5.94 2.41 -27.21
C PRO A 19 -4.87 2.90 -26.22
N GLY A 20 -4.29 1.97 -25.46
CA GLY A 20 -3.19 2.27 -24.52
C GLY A 20 -2.03 2.96 -25.25
N ASN A 21 -1.17 3.66 -24.49
CA ASN A 21 -0.02 4.30 -25.09
C ASN A 21 0.91 3.24 -25.70
N PRO A 22 1.52 3.48 -26.87
CA PRO A 22 2.47 2.54 -27.44
C PRO A 22 3.62 2.31 -26.46
N LEU A 23 3.99 1.04 -26.26
CA LEU A 23 5.09 0.66 -25.39
C LEU A 23 6.44 1.05 -26.03
N PRO A 24 7.42 1.52 -25.25
CA PRO A 24 8.78 1.77 -25.73
C PRO A 24 9.55 0.44 -25.83
N SER A 25 10.86 0.50 -26.09
CA SER A 25 11.70 -0.69 -26.12
C SER A 25 11.71 -1.43 -24.78
N ALA A 26 11.90 -2.75 -24.81
CA ALA A 26 11.99 -3.57 -23.60
C ALA A 26 13.12 -3.11 -22.66
N THR A 27 14.21 -2.56 -23.21
CA THR A 27 15.29 -1.95 -22.43
C THR A 27 14.77 -0.81 -21.57
N VAL A 28 14.00 0.13 -22.14
CA VAL A 28 13.40 1.24 -21.38
C VAL A 28 12.43 0.71 -20.31
N LEU A 29 11.57 -0.26 -20.66
CA LEU A 29 10.62 -0.85 -19.71
C LEU A 29 11.32 -1.56 -18.53
N SER A 30 12.51 -2.13 -18.76
CA SER A 30 13.27 -2.81 -17.70
C SER A 30 13.76 -1.89 -16.57
N HIS A 31 13.73 -0.56 -16.77
CA HIS A 31 14.03 0.43 -15.74
C HIS A 31 12.81 0.88 -14.92
N ILE A 32 11.62 0.39 -15.27
CA ILE A 32 10.38 0.72 -14.58
C ILE A 32 10.05 -0.38 -13.57
N VAL A 33 9.58 0.04 -12.40
CA VAL A 33 9.03 -0.83 -11.39
C VAL A 33 7.55 -0.51 -11.21
N ASP A 34 6.72 -1.55 -11.23
CA ASP A 34 5.35 -1.45 -10.75
C ASP A 34 5.38 -1.43 -9.22
N ALA A 35 5.18 -0.25 -8.62
CA ALA A 35 5.28 -0.08 -7.17
C ALA A 35 4.18 -0.82 -6.39
N HIS A 36 3.10 -1.24 -7.06
CA HIS A 36 1.96 -1.90 -6.42
C HIS A 36 1.07 -2.67 -7.42
N CYS A 37 1.01 -3.98 -7.28
CA CYS A 37 0.10 -4.82 -8.05
C CYS A 37 -0.42 -6.01 -7.24
N HIS A 38 -1.51 -6.62 -7.70
CA HIS A 38 -2.17 -7.74 -7.03
C HIS A 38 -2.20 -9.01 -7.90
N PRO A 39 -1.06 -9.47 -8.43
CA PRO A 39 -1.05 -10.53 -9.44
C PRO A 39 -1.66 -11.85 -8.94
N THR A 40 -1.71 -12.05 -7.61
CA THR A 40 -2.23 -13.25 -6.97
C THR A 40 -3.75 -13.25 -6.76
N ASP A 41 -4.42 -12.11 -6.89
CA ASP A 41 -5.89 -12.01 -6.81
C ASP A 41 -6.56 -12.88 -7.88
N ASN A 42 -5.90 -13.04 -9.04
CA ASN A 42 -6.36 -13.88 -10.14
C ASN A 42 -5.45 -15.09 -10.36
N SER A 43 -5.27 -15.88 -9.30
CA SER A 43 -4.51 -17.14 -9.33
C SER A 43 -5.33 -18.30 -9.91
N PRO A 44 -4.69 -19.32 -10.53
CA PRO A 44 -3.23 -19.48 -10.67
C PRO A 44 -2.62 -18.61 -11.78
N ILE A 45 -1.39 -18.15 -11.56
CA ILE A 45 -0.60 -17.39 -12.53
C ILE A 45 0.19 -18.36 -13.41
N SER A 46 -0.06 -18.37 -14.73
CA SER A 46 0.68 -19.21 -15.68
C SER A 46 2.07 -18.66 -15.99
N ASP A 47 3.00 -19.52 -16.41
CA ASP A 47 4.32 -19.07 -16.87
C ASP A 47 4.23 -18.15 -18.10
N GLN A 48 3.22 -18.36 -18.95
CA GLN A 48 2.95 -17.48 -20.08
C GLN A 48 2.63 -16.05 -19.62
N HIS A 49 1.81 -15.88 -18.57
CA HIS A 49 1.52 -14.55 -18.02
C HIS A 49 2.76 -13.90 -17.38
N ILE A 50 3.66 -14.69 -16.77
CA ILE A 50 4.92 -14.17 -16.23
C ILE A 50 5.82 -13.65 -17.36
N GLN A 51 5.89 -14.38 -18.48
CA GLN A 51 6.74 -14.03 -19.62
C GLN A 51 6.31 -12.73 -20.32
N THR A 52 5.06 -12.29 -20.18
CA THR A 52 4.60 -11.02 -20.77
C THR A 52 5.05 -9.78 -20.00
N VAL A 53 5.53 -9.94 -18.76
CA VAL A 53 6.01 -8.82 -17.95
C VAL A 53 7.32 -8.33 -18.53
N GLN A 54 7.35 -7.09 -19.02
CA GLN A 54 8.56 -6.44 -19.56
C GLN A 54 9.19 -5.44 -18.58
N LEU A 55 8.50 -5.14 -17.48
CA LEU A 55 9.00 -4.29 -16.39
C LEU A 55 10.21 -4.94 -15.69
N GLY A 56 11.08 -4.12 -15.13
CA GLY A 56 12.25 -4.60 -14.38
C GLY A 56 11.85 -5.39 -13.15
N GLN A 57 10.95 -4.82 -12.35
CA GLN A 57 10.41 -5.44 -11.15
C GLN A 57 8.92 -5.11 -10.98
N ILE A 58 8.22 -5.93 -10.19
CA ILE A 58 6.88 -5.64 -9.69
C ILE A 58 6.84 -5.85 -8.17
N CYS A 59 6.06 -5.03 -7.47
CA CYS A 59 5.77 -5.21 -6.04
C CYS A 59 4.44 -5.95 -5.91
N ALA A 60 4.50 -7.24 -5.61
CA ALA A 60 3.33 -8.12 -5.51
C ALA A 60 2.75 -8.08 -4.10
N MET A 61 1.56 -7.47 -3.97
CA MET A 61 0.88 -7.24 -2.70
C MET A 61 0.05 -8.44 -2.28
N SER A 62 0.27 -8.90 -1.04
CA SER A 62 -0.69 -9.75 -0.36
C SER A 62 -1.73 -8.92 0.38
N SER A 63 -2.94 -9.45 0.51
CA SER A 63 -4.02 -8.79 1.27
C SER A 63 -4.41 -9.53 2.54
N ASN A 64 -4.13 -10.84 2.60
CA ASN A 64 -4.53 -11.75 3.69
C ASN A 64 -3.61 -12.98 3.70
N ALA A 65 -3.81 -13.86 4.68
CA ALA A 65 -3.02 -15.09 4.85
C ALA A 65 -2.95 -16.00 3.61
N ASP A 66 -4.06 -16.17 2.89
CA ASP A 66 -4.10 -17.03 1.69
C ASP A 66 -3.28 -16.42 0.55
N ASP A 67 -3.32 -15.10 0.40
CA ASP A 67 -2.58 -14.40 -0.64
C ASP A 67 -1.07 -14.31 -0.32
N GLN A 68 -0.68 -14.25 0.95
CA GLN A 68 0.74 -14.26 1.35
C GLN A 68 1.45 -15.52 0.83
N ALA A 69 0.81 -16.70 0.88
CA ALA A 69 1.41 -17.92 0.36
C ALA A 69 1.64 -17.86 -1.16
N LYS A 70 0.69 -17.29 -1.90
CA LYS A 70 0.77 -17.12 -3.36
C LYS A 70 1.84 -16.11 -3.76
N VAL A 71 1.99 -15.01 -3.00
CA VAL A 71 3.05 -14.01 -3.22
C VAL A 71 4.42 -14.65 -3.03
N ARG A 72 4.57 -15.52 -2.01
CA ARG A 72 5.82 -16.27 -1.80
C ARG A 72 6.14 -17.20 -2.96
N GLU A 73 5.14 -17.92 -3.47
CA GLU A 73 5.31 -18.79 -4.64
C GLU A 73 5.71 -17.99 -5.89
N LEU A 74 5.06 -16.86 -6.13
CA LEU A 74 5.39 -15.98 -7.24
C LEU A 74 6.83 -15.45 -7.13
N GLY A 75 7.25 -15.03 -5.92
CA GLY A 75 8.63 -14.63 -5.65
C GLY A 75 9.64 -15.75 -5.91
N ALA A 76 9.33 -16.99 -5.53
CA ALA A 76 10.18 -18.14 -5.84
C ALA A 76 10.31 -18.42 -7.35
N ARG A 77 9.25 -18.14 -8.14
CA ARG A 77 9.22 -18.35 -9.59
C ARG A 77 9.90 -17.23 -10.38
N MET A 78 9.78 -15.98 -9.93
CA MET A 78 10.29 -14.80 -10.65
C MET A 78 11.59 -14.23 -10.08
N GLY A 79 12.04 -14.69 -8.92
CA GLY A 79 13.26 -14.23 -8.26
C GLY A 79 13.24 -12.72 -8.00
N ASP A 80 14.36 -12.05 -8.29
CA ASP A 80 14.54 -10.61 -8.04
C ASP A 80 13.61 -9.71 -8.87
N ARG A 81 12.88 -10.25 -9.86
CA ARG A 81 11.84 -9.51 -10.59
C ARG A 81 10.58 -9.25 -9.77
N VAL A 82 10.44 -9.89 -8.61
CA VAL A 82 9.30 -9.69 -7.69
C VAL A 82 9.79 -9.24 -6.33
N ILE A 83 9.25 -8.12 -5.89
CA ILE A 83 9.30 -7.71 -4.50
C ILE A 83 8.06 -8.28 -3.82
N MET A 84 8.29 -9.20 -2.89
CA MET A 84 7.23 -9.81 -2.12
C MET A 84 6.77 -8.85 -1.03
N CYS A 85 5.53 -8.39 -1.13
CA CYS A 85 4.92 -7.53 -0.14
C CYS A 85 3.95 -8.35 0.70
N PHE A 86 4.18 -8.38 2.02
CA PHE A 86 3.38 -9.13 2.98
C PHE A 86 2.61 -8.19 3.90
N GLY A 87 1.34 -8.47 4.14
CA GLY A 87 0.49 -7.60 4.93
C GLY A 87 -0.96 -8.05 4.95
N TYR A 88 -1.69 -7.52 5.93
CA TYR A 88 -3.12 -7.72 6.10
C TYR A 88 -3.84 -6.41 5.81
N HIS A 89 -4.59 -6.43 4.72
CA HIS A 89 -5.39 -5.32 4.22
C HIS A 89 -6.52 -4.98 5.21
N PRO A 90 -6.92 -3.69 5.38
CA PRO A 90 -8.01 -3.29 6.28
C PRO A 90 -9.34 -4.01 6.04
N TRP A 91 -9.60 -4.55 4.84
CA TRP A 91 -10.79 -5.37 4.59
C TRP A 91 -10.85 -6.62 5.45
N TRP A 92 -9.72 -7.19 5.84
CA TRP A 92 -9.66 -8.42 6.63
C TRP A 92 -9.50 -8.16 8.13
N SER A 93 -9.39 -6.88 8.54
CA SER A 93 -9.22 -6.47 9.94
C SER A 93 -10.32 -7.01 10.87
N HIS A 94 -11.55 -7.19 10.36
CA HIS A 94 -12.64 -7.78 11.14
C HIS A 94 -12.35 -9.22 11.61
N ARG A 95 -11.50 -9.97 10.90
CA ARG A 95 -11.12 -11.35 11.24
C ARG A 95 -9.99 -11.43 12.27
N ILE A 96 -9.53 -10.30 12.77
CA ILE A 96 -8.40 -10.22 13.67
C ILE A 96 -8.89 -9.67 15.01
N SER A 97 -8.57 -10.38 16.09
CA SER A 97 -8.80 -9.92 17.45
C SER A 97 -7.56 -9.20 17.96
N THR A 98 -7.77 -8.06 18.62
CA THR A 98 -6.73 -7.34 19.35
C THR A 98 -6.45 -7.97 20.73
N LEU A 99 -7.17 -9.03 21.12
CA LEU A 99 -6.94 -9.80 22.34
C LEU A 99 -6.01 -10.99 22.05
N ASP A 100 -5.17 -11.31 23.02
CA ASP A 100 -4.29 -12.50 22.96
C ASP A 100 -5.06 -13.81 22.95
N THR A 101 -6.20 -13.83 23.64
CA THR A 101 -7.18 -14.92 23.61
C THR A 101 -8.48 -14.34 23.04
N PRO A 102 -8.78 -14.62 21.76
CA PRO A 102 -9.97 -14.08 21.11
C PRO A 102 -11.25 -14.55 21.80
N LEU A 103 -12.25 -13.68 21.80
CA LEU A 103 -13.61 -14.07 22.21
C LEU A 103 -14.17 -15.15 21.26
N PRO A 104 -15.18 -15.92 21.70
CA PRO A 104 -15.97 -16.75 20.80
C PRO A 104 -16.45 -15.96 19.57
N THR A 105 -16.54 -16.63 18.43
CA THR A 105 -16.78 -16.01 17.11
C THR A 105 -17.93 -14.99 17.12
N GLU A 106 -19.09 -15.38 17.65
CA GLU A 106 -20.25 -14.49 17.70
C GLU A 106 -20.02 -13.28 18.61
N GLU A 107 -19.43 -13.48 19.80
CA GLU A 107 -19.16 -12.41 20.76
C GLU A 107 -18.18 -11.37 20.19
N HIS A 108 -17.11 -11.83 19.52
CA HIS A 108 -16.15 -10.96 18.83
C HIS A 108 -16.84 -10.10 17.77
N TYR A 109 -17.57 -10.71 16.85
CA TYR A 109 -18.22 -9.96 15.77
C TYR A 109 -19.35 -9.08 16.25
N ARG A 110 -20.09 -9.49 17.30
CA ARG A 110 -21.14 -8.67 17.92
C ARG A 110 -20.54 -7.44 18.58
N ALA A 111 -19.45 -7.59 19.32
CA ALA A 111 -18.73 -6.47 19.92
C ALA A 111 -18.17 -5.51 18.85
N LEU A 112 -17.64 -6.05 17.75
CA LEU A 112 -17.03 -5.26 16.67
C LEU A 112 -18.06 -4.50 15.83
N PHE A 113 -19.14 -5.17 15.43
CA PHE A 113 -20.15 -4.61 14.51
C PHE A 113 -21.30 -3.90 15.22
N ASN A 114 -21.50 -4.18 16.51
CA ASN A 114 -22.55 -3.62 17.35
C ASN A 114 -23.93 -3.59 16.65
N PRO A 115 -24.48 -4.76 16.24
CA PRO A 115 -25.72 -4.82 15.49
C PRO A 115 -26.91 -4.29 16.32
N SER A 116 -27.78 -3.51 15.69
CA SER A 116 -29.08 -3.17 16.28
C SER A 116 -30.06 -4.35 16.21
N GLU A 117 -31.13 -4.32 17.01
CA GLU A 117 -32.19 -5.36 16.98
C GLU A 117 -32.73 -5.63 15.57
N LYS A 118 -32.88 -4.59 14.74
CA LYS A 118 -33.36 -4.72 13.34
C LYS A 118 -32.36 -5.38 12.40
N GLN A 119 -31.10 -5.47 12.80
CA GLN A 119 -30.02 -6.04 12.00
C GLN A 119 -29.68 -7.48 12.43
N GLU A 120 -30.37 -8.05 13.41
CA GLU A 120 -30.02 -9.36 13.99
C GLU A 120 -30.03 -10.48 12.93
N ASP A 121 -31.07 -10.59 12.10
CA ASP A 121 -31.11 -11.59 11.02
C ASP A 121 -29.96 -11.42 10.01
N THR A 122 -29.60 -10.17 9.72
CA THR A 122 -28.48 -9.88 8.81
C THR A 122 -27.14 -10.19 9.48
N PHE A 123 -27.02 -9.91 10.78
CA PHE A 123 -25.85 -10.26 11.58
C PHE A 123 -25.63 -11.77 11.58
N GLN A 124 -26.67 -12.54 11.89
CA GLN A 124 -26.63 -14.01 11.87
C GLN A 124 -26.24 -14.55 10.49
N ALA A 125 -26.81 -13.99 9.41
CA ALA A 125 -26.43 -14.38 8.05
C ALA A 125 -24.95 -14.08 7.75
N VAL A 126 -24.43 -12.93 8.18
CA VAL A 126 -23.02 -12.55 7.97
C VAL A 126 -22.09 -13.47 8.76
N ILE A 127 -22.28 -13.62 10.08
CA ILE A 127 -21.36 -14.39 10.93
C ILE A 127 -21.32 -15.87 10.56
N SER A 128 -22.41 -16.42 9.98
CA SER A 128 -22.44 -17.81 9.51
C SER A 128 -21.39 -18.11 8.43
N SER A 129 -20.90 -17.07 7.74
CA SER A 129 -19.88 -17.16 6.70
C SER A 129 -18.48 -16.71 7.15
N LEU A 130 -18.34 -16.19 8.38
CA LEU A 130 -17.08 -15.65 8.88
C LEU A 130 -16.32 -16.70 9.72
N PRO A 131 -14.98 -16.74 9.60
CA PRO A 131 -14.17 -17.65 10.40
C PRO A 131 -14.07 -17.17 11.86
N PRO A 132 -13.61 -18.03 12.78
CA PRO A 132 -13.18 -17.57 14.11
C PRO A 132 -12.11 -16.47 14.01
N PRO A 133 -12.11 -15.47 14.91
CA PRO A 133 -11.12 -14.41 14.89
C PRO A 133 -9.73 -14.93 15.23
N ARG A 134 -8.72 -14.49 14.48
CA ARG A 134 -7.30 -14.80 14.73
C ARG A 134 -6.69 -13.78 15.71
N PRO A 135 -5.86 -14.19 16.67
CA PRO A 135 -5.13 -13.26 17.53
C PRO A 135 -4.15 -12.38 16.73
N LEU A 136 -4.06 -11.08 17.05
CA LEU A 136 -3.11 -10.15 16.43
C LEU A 136 -1.65 -10.57 16.66
N LYS A 137 -1.33 -11.16 17.82
CA LYS A 137 0.02 -11.68 18.12
C LYS A 137 0.47 -12.76 17.14
N ASP A 138 -0.43 -13.67 16.76
CA ASP A 138 -0.10 -14.76 15.84
C ASP A 138 0.11 -14.22 14.43
N MET A 139 -0.74 -13.26 14.04
CA MET A 139 -0.64 -12.56 12.76
C MET A 139 0.68 -11.78 12.63
N THR A 140 1.08 -11.06 13.67
CA THR A 140 2.35 -10.30 13.68
C THR A 140 3.58 -11.21 13.72
N ALA A 141 3.52 -12.35 14.40
CA ALA A 141 4.57 -13.36 14.37
C ALA A 141 4.75 -13.94 12.95
N GLU A 142 3.66 -14.27 12.27
CA GLU A 142 3.69 -14.73 10.87
C GLU A 142 4.24 -13.65 9.93
N LEU A 143 3.79 -12.40 10.10
CA LEU A 143 4.26 -11.27 9.31
C LEU A 143 5.78 -11.06 9.45
N ARG A 144 6.30 -11.16 10.68
CA ARG A 144 7.75 -11.06 10.95
C ARG A 144 8.55 -12.10 10.17
N GLN A 145 8.09 -13.36 10.19
CA GLN A 145 8.74 -14.43 9.44
C GLN A 145 8.72 -14.15 7.92
N ASN A 146 7.59 -13.70 7.40
CA ASN A 146 7.44 -13.38 5.98
C ASN A 146 8.35 -12.22 5.54
N LEU A 147 8.42 -11.15 6.33
CA LEU A 147 9.27 -10.00 6.05
C LEU A 147 10.77 -10.33 6.13
N GLN A 148 11.15 -11.42 6.77
CA GLN A 148 12.54 -11.89 6.83
C GLN A 148 12.94 -12.82 5.67
N LEU A 149 12.01 -13.19 4.77
CA LEU A 149 12.28 -14.13 3.67
C LEU A 149 13.32 -13.63 2.66
N ALA A 150 13.38 -12.32 2.44
CA ALA A 150 14.40 -11.70 1.61
C ALA A 150 14.69 -10.26 2.09
N PRO A 151 15.89 -9.71 1.82
CA PRO A 151 16.18 -8.31 2.12
C PRO A 151 15.23 -7.33 1.44
N SER A 152 14.77 -7.66 0.23
CA SER A 152 13.92 -6.82 -0.63
C SER A 152 12.43 -6.83 -0.28
N THR A 153 11.96 -7.68 0.64
CA THR A 153 10.54 -7.72 1.03
C THR A 153 10.05 -6.38 1.56
N MET A 154 8.74 -6.14 1.46
CA MET A 154 8.10 -4.93 1.97
C MET A 154 6.84 -5.28 2.77
N LEU A 155 6.41 -4.36 3.63
CA LEU A 155 5.10 -4.43 4.26
C LEU A 155 4.05 -3.93 3.27
N GLY A 156 3.08 -4.77 2.89
CA GLY A 156 1.98 -4.35 2.03
C GLY A 156 1.11 -5.51 1.53
N GLU A 157 -0.15 -5.27 1.22
CA GLU A 157 -0.88 -4.01 1.39
C GLU A 157 -1.48 -3.91 2.81
N VAL A 158 -1.26 -2.78 3.49
CA VAL A 158 -1.80 -2.48 4.81
C VAL A 158 -2.40 -1.09 4.83
N GLY A 159 -3.35 -0.76 5.70
CA GLY A 159 -3.84 0.62 5.79
C GLY A 159 -5.19 0.81 6.46
N ILE A 160 -5.89 1.86 6.05
CA ILE A 160 -7.20 2.27 6.58
C ILE A 160 -8.21 2.43 5.44
N ASP A 161 -9.35 1.74 5.55
CA ASP A 161 -10.46 1.87 4.61
C ASP A 161 -11.76 2.17 5.37
N ARG A 162 -12.18 3.45 5.35
CA ARG A 162 -13.43 3.89 5.97
C ARG A 162 -14.67 3.60 5.10
N SER A 163 -14.48 3.18 3.85
CA SER A 163 -15.58 2.81 2.95
C SER A 163 -15.88 1.32 2.94
N PHE A 164 -14.99 0.50 3.50
CA PHE A 164 -15.15 -0.94 3.53
C PHE A 164 -16.42 -1.37 4.26
N ARG A 165 -17.14 -2.32 3.64
CA ARG A 165 -18.29 -3.02 4.20
C ARG A 165 -18.05 -4.52 4.10
N VAL A 166 -18.33 -5.24 5.18
CA VAL A 166 -18.11 -6.69 5.25
C VAL A 166 -19.00 -7.37 4.21
N ARG A 167 -18.39 -8.26 3.43
CA ARG A 167 -19.09 -9.09 2.44
C ARG A 167 -19.54 -10.39 3.06
N PHE A 168 -20.66 -10.89 2.57
CA PHE A 168 -21.17 -12.21 2.93
C PHE A 168 -21.85 -12.82 1.71
N SER A 169 -21.86 -14.15 1.63
CA SER A 169 -22.47 -14.87 0.52
C SER A 169 -23.74 -15.57 0.99
N THR A 170 -24.85 -15.32 0.30
CA THR A 170 -26.11 -16.03 0.51
C THR A 170 -26.46 -16.77 -0.77
N ASN A 171 -26.56 -18.10 -0.73
CA ASN A 171 -26.88 -18.94 -1.91
C ASN A 171 -25.96 -18.72 -3.13
N GLY A 172 -24.68 -18.41 -2.89
CA GLY A 172 -23.70 -18.12 -3.95
C GLY A 172 -23.61 -16.66 -4.38
N ASP A 173 -24.58 -15.82 -4.02
CA ASP A 173 -24.54 -14.38 -4.31
C ASP A 173 -23.81 -13.61 -3.20
N THR A 174 -22.72 -12.95 -3.58
CA THR A 174 -21.94 -12.10 -2.66
C THR A 174 -22.60 -10.72 -2.52
N LYS A 175 -22.94 -10.33 -1.29
CA LYS A 175 -23.61 -9.07 -0.95
C LYS A 175 -22.79 -8.25 0.05
N LEU A 176 -22.99 -6.93 0.03
CA LEU A 176 -22.44 -6.02 1.04
C LEU A 176 -23.36 -5.95 2.26
N SER A 177 -22.84 -6.35 3.43
CA SER A 177 -23.55 -6.20 4.71
C SER A 177 -23.57 -4.72 5.16
N PRO A 178 -24.45 -4.30 6.08
CA PRO A 178 -24.41 -2.96 6.67
C PRO A 178 -23.21 -2.73 7.60
N PHE A 179 -22.45 -3.77 7.94
CA PHE A 179 -21.39 -3.69 8.94
C PHE A 179 -20.08 -3.16 8.36
N THR A 180 -19.50 -2.21 9.07
CA THR A 180 -18.18 -1.65 8.83
C THR A 180 -17.26 -2.04 9.99
N VAL A 181 -15.95 -1.94 9.79
CA VAL A 181 -14.97 -2.14 10.88
C VAL A 181 -14.66 -0.78 11.51
N PRO A 182 -14.78 -0.63 12.84
CA PRO A 182 -14.39 0.59 13.53
C PRO A 182 -12.97 1.03 13.17
N GLN A 183 -12.79 2.33 12.95
CA GLN A 183 -11.49 2.87 12.53
C GLN A 183 -10.38 2.57 13.55
N ASP A 184 -10.69 2.65 14.85
CA ASP A 184 -9.73 2.36 15.91
C ASP A 184 -9.25 0.91 15.88
N HIS A 185 -10.12 -0.03 15.48
CA HIS A 185 -9.76 -1.44 15.30
C HIS A 185 -8.83 -1.63 14.09
N GLN A 186 -9.12 -0.94 12.97
CA GLN A 186 -8.21 -0.95 11.81
C GLN A 186 -6.84 -0.35 12.16
N LEU A 187 -6.82 0.77 12.90
CA LEU A 187 -5.60 1.42 13.35
C LEU A 187 -4.77 0.54 14.27
N ALA A 188 -5.39 -0.13 15.26
CA ALA A 188 -4.67 -1.02 16.17
C ALA A 188 -3.92 -2.14 15.40
N ILE A 189 -4.57 -2.73 14.39
CA ILE A 189 -3.97 -3.75 13.54
C ILE A 189 -2.89 -3.16 12.63
N LEU A 190 -3.15 -2.00 12.01
CA LEU A 190 -2.18 -1.32 11.16
C LEU A 190 -0.91 -0.94 11.93
N GLU A 191 -1.04 -0.33 13.10
CA GLU A 191 0.10 0.09 13.92
C GLU A 191 0.95 -1.09 14.37
N ALA A 192 0.33 -2.25 14.67
CA ALA A 192 1.06 -3.46 14.99
C ALA A 192 1.88 -3.99 13.79
N GLN A 193 1.32 -3.93 12.58
CA GLN A 193 2.04 -4.28 11.35
C GLN A 193 3.19 -3.30 11.05
N ILE A 194 2.95 -2.00 11.24
CA ILE A 194 3.97 -0.95 11.09
C ILE A 194 5.11 -1.16 12.09
N ALA A 195 4.82 -1.53 13.32
CA ALA A 195 5.86 -1.79 14.34
C ALA A 195 6.84 -2.88 13.88
N VAL A 196 6.32 -3.97 13.29
CA VAL A 196 7.17 -5.03 12.70
C VAL A 196 8.02 -4.48 11.55
N ALA A 197 7.45 -3.67 10.67
CA ALA A 197 8.19 -3.08 9.54
C ALA A 197 9.28 -2.10 10.01
N VAL A 198 9.01 -1.27 11.02
CA VAL A 198 10.01 -0.37 11.61
C VAL A 198 11.16 -1.17 12.22
N GLU A 199 10.85 -2.21 12.99
CA GLU A 199 11.87 -3.05 13.63
C GLU A 199 12.77 -3.75 12.60
N LEU A 200 12.17 -4.23 11.50
CA LEU A 200 12.89 -4.94 10.43
C LEU A 200 13.41 -4.00 9.33
N GLU A 201 13.28 -2.68 9.51
CA GLU A 201 13.63 -1.64 8.54
C GLU A 201 13.03 -1.89 7.13
N LYS A 202 11.75 -2.30 7.07
CA LYS A 202 11.00 -2.58 5.84
C LYS A 202 10.15 -1.40 5.40
N ASN A 203 10.25 -1.06 4.12
CA ASN A 203 9.39 -0.05 3.51
C ASN A 203 7.94 -0.54 3.42
N ILE A 204 7.02 0.41 3.34
CA ILE A 204 5.58 0.16 3.48
C ILE A 204 4.85 0.62 2.22
N SER A 205 3.92 -0.19 1.74
CA SER A 205 2.86 0.23 0.81
C SER A 205 1.55 0.39 1.58
N LEU A 206 1.09 1.63 1.71
CA LEU A 206 0.01 2.05 2.61
C LEU A 206 -1.26 2.43 1.86
N HIS A 207 -2.33 1.71 2.17
CA HIS A 207 -3.69 1.95 1.72
C HIS A 207 -4.39 3.04 2.54
N SER A 208 -5.10 3.96 1.88
CA SER A 208 -5.86 5.01 2.57
C SER A 208 -7.09 5.45 1.77
N VAL A 209 -8.25 4.91 2.12
CA VAL A 209 -9.53 5.24 1.46
C VAL A 209 -10.48 5.98 2.40
N LYS A 210 -10.84 7.21 1.98
CA LYS A 210 -11.65 8.18 2.76
C LYS A 210 -11.11 8.43 4.18
N ALA A 211 -9.79 8.35 4.35
CA ALA A 211 -9.13 8.36 5.64
C ALA A 211 -8.07 9.47 5.78
N SER A 212 -8.11 10.54 4.98
CA SER A 212 -7.04 11.56 4.91
C SER A 212 -6.59 12.10 6.26
N GLU A 213 -7.52 12.49 7.14
CA GLU A 213 -7.21 12.98 8.49
C GLU A 213 -6.55 11.88 9.35
N ALA A 214 -7.10 10.66 9.30
CA ALA A 214 -6.56 9.51 10.03
C ALA A 214 -5.14 9.17 9.57
N THR A 215 -4.87 9.26 8.27
CA THR A 215 -3.55 9.01 7.67
C THR A 215 -2.53 10.07 8.11
N ILE A 216 -2.94 11.35 8.17
CA ILE A 216 -2.09 12.43 8.69
C ILE A 216 -1.76 12.21 10.16
N GLU A 217 -2.75 11.88 10.99
CA GLU A 217 -2.53 11.59 12.40
C GLU A 217 -1.69 10.32 12.61
N LEU A 218 -1.89 9.28 11.79
CA LEU A 218 -1.06 8.08 11.80
C LEU A 218 0.42 8.44 11.58
N PHE A 219 0.75 9.23 10.55
CA PHE A 219 2.14 9.61 10.30
C PHE A 219 2.77 10.42 11.44
N LYS A 220 2.01 11.31 12.07
CA LYS A 220 2.46 12.03 13.27
C LYS A 220 2.72 11.06 14.42
N ASN A 221 1.79 10.14 14.67
CA ASN A 221 1.87 9.15 15.74
C ASN A 221 3.03 8.17 15.53
N MET A 222 3.24 7.67 14.31
CA MET A 222 4.34 6.75 14.01
C MET A 222 5.71 7.42 14.17
N ARG A 223 5.85 8.67 13.70
CA ARG A 223 7.05 9.47 13.99
C ARG A 223 7.24 9.66 15.49
N HIS A 224 6.19 10.02 16.21
CA HIS A 224 6.27 10.23 17.65
C HIS A 224 6.73 8.97 18.39
N LYS A 225 6.11 7.84 18.07
CA LYS A 225 6.31 6.55 18.73
C LYS A 225 7.67 5.94 18.41
N HIS A 226 8.10 6.01 17.15
CA HIS A 226 9.30 5.30 16.67
C HIS A 226 10.49 6.21 16.35
N GLY A 227 10.31 7.53 16.33
CA GLY A 227 11.38 8.52 16.15
C GLY A 227 12.22 8.28 14.90
N VAL A 228 13.54 8.18 15.08
CA VAL A 228 14.50 7.96 13.99
C VAL A 228 14.23 6.65 13.24
N ALA A 229 13.75 5.60 13.92
CA ALA A 229 13.49 4.31 13.28
C ALA A 229 12.36 4.41 12.23
N TRP A 230 11.34 5.24 12.48
CA TRP A 230 10.32 5.56 11.48
C TRP A 230 10.93 6.26 10.26
N GLU A 231 11.81 7.24 10.47
CA GLU A 231 12.44 8.00 9.39
C GLU A 231 13.50 7.21 8.61
N LYS A 232 13.83 5.98 9.03
CA LYS A 232 14.70 5.03 8.31
C LYS A 232 13.95 4.15 7.32
N ILE A 233 12.63 4.03 7.43
CA ILE A 233 11.80 3.32 6.45
C ILE A 233 11.03 4.33 5.62
N ASN A 234 10.76 4.01 4.36
CA ASN A 234 9.89 4.80 3.50
C ASN A 234 8.48 4.22 3.43
N VAL A 235 7.50 5.11 3.22
CA VAL A 235 6.09 4.76 3.06
C VAL A 235 5.61 5.26 1.72
N ASP A 236 5.07 4.37 0.92
CA ASP A 236 4.34 4.71 -0.29
C ASP A 236 2.85 4.82 0.06
N LEU A 237 2.28 6.02 -0.10
CA LEU A 237 0.84 6.19 -0.06
C LEU A 237 0.28 5.79 -1.42
N HIS A 238 -0.07 4.51 -1.55
CA HIS A 238 -0.39 3.94 -2.85
C HIS A 238 -1.73 4.47 -3.39
N SER A 239 -1.86 4.48 -4.73
CA SER A 239 -3.02 5.01 -5.45
C SER A 239 -3.55 6.32 -4.85
N CYS A 240 -2.65 7.25 -4.52
CA CYS A 240 -2.96 8.40 -3.66
C CYS A 240 -4.09 9.27 -4.22
N THR A 241 -5.14 9.46 -3.42
CA THR A 241 -6.32 10.27 -3.79
C THR A 241 -6.41 11.60 -3.03
N LEU A 242 -5.35 11.99 -2.32
CA LEU A 242 -5.29 13.26 -1.60
C LEU A 242 -5.28 14.47 -2.55
N SER A 243 -5.72 15.63 -2.06
CA SER A 243 -5.53 16.89 -2.77
C SER A 243 -4.05 17.28 -2.78
N GLY A 244 -3.61 18.05 -3.80
CA GLY A 244 -2.25 18.57 -3.85
C GLY A 244 -1.85 19.42 -2.64
N GLU A 245 -2.80 20.14 -2.04
CA GLU A 245 -2.59 20.91 -0.80
C GLU A 245 -2.33 20.00 0.41
N THR A 246 -3.15 18.96 0.56
CA THR A 246 -2.99 17.99 1.64
C THR A 246 -1.65 17.26 1.48
N TRP A 247 -1.32 16.86 0.26
CA TRP A 247 -0.05 16.23 -0.05
C TRP A 247 1.14 17.12 0.32
N LYS A 248 1.16 18.40 -0.10
CA LYS A 248 2.25 19.32 0.25
C LYS A 248 2.45 19.45 1.76
N SER A 249 1.38 19.36 2.54
CA SER A 249 1.48 19.37 4.00
C SER A 249 2.15 18.11 4.53
N ILE A 250 1.79 16.93 4.00
CA ILE A 250 2.41 15.65 4.34
C ILE A 250 3.88 15.62 3.92
N GLU A 251 4.17 15.94 2.66
CA GLU A 251 5.52 15.94 2.08
C GLU A 251 6.48 16.86 2.85
N LYS A 252 6.02 18.07 3.19
CA LYS A 252 6.80 19.01 4.02
C LYS A 252 7.05 18.47 5.42
N ALA A 253 6.08 17.77 5.98
CA ALA A 253 6.19 17.24 7.32
C ALA A 253 7.01 15.95 7.37
N HIS A 254 6.92 15.06 6.37
CA HIS A 254 7.41 13.69 6.37
C HIS A 254 8.30 13.38 5.17
N HIS A 255 9.62 13.38 5.41
CA HIS A 255 10.62 13.14 4.37
C HIS A 255 10.73 11.68 3.93
N ASN A 256 10.03 10.76 4.58
CA ASN A 256 10.04 9.35 4.23
C ASN A 256 8.76 8.91 3.50
N VAL A 257 7.86 9.83 3.19
CA VAL A 257 6.60 9.53 2.49
C VAL A 257 6.74 9.81 0.99
N TYR A 258 6.26 8.87 0.20
CA TYR A 258 6.16 8.88 -1.26
C TYR A 258 4.70 8.65 -1.65
N LEU A 259 4.38 8.91 -2.91
CA LEU A 259 3.11 8.48 -3.48
C LEU A 259 3.34 7.80 -4.82
N SER A 260 2.53 6.80 -5.09
CA SER A 260 2.33 6.20 -6.39
C SER A 260 0.92 6.51 -6.91
N LEU A 261 0.77 6.38 -8.22
CA LEU A 261 -0.50 6.57 -8.91
C LEU A 261 -0.72 5.39 -9.86
N SER A 262 -1.99 5.02 -10.02
CA SER A 262 -2.44 3.97 -10.92
C SER A 262 -3.50 4.50 -11.89
N THR A 263 -3.61 3.86 -13.06
CA THR A 263 -4.72 4.11 -13.97
C THR A 263 -6.06 3.61 -13.40
N ALA A 264 -6.03 2.53 -12.61
CA ALA A 264 -7.23 1.87 -12.09
C ALA A 264 -8.00 2.72 -11.08
N ILE A 265 -7.30 3.47 -10.22
CA ILE A 265 -7.92 4.23 -9.13
C ILE A 265 -7.97 5.73 -9.43
N ASN A 266 -6.88 6.28 -9.96
CA ASN A 266 -6.71 7.74 -10.04
C ASN A 266 -7.36 8.35 -11.28
N ILE A 267 -7.53 7.59 -12.36
CA ILE A 267 -8.20 8.08 -13.58
C ILE A 267 -9.71 7.88 -13.42
N ARG A 268 -10.42 8.97 -13.18
CA ARG A 268 -11.89 9.01 -13.12
C ARG A 268 -12.41 10.01 -14.14
N GLN A 269 -13.53 9.67 -14.78
CA GLN A 269 -14.21 10.58 -15.69
C GLN A 269 -14.51 11.91 -14.98
N ASN A 270 -14.17 13.02 -15.62
CA ASN A 270 -14.42 14.39 -15.16
C ASN A 270 -13.71 14.80 -13.85
N SER A 271 -12.66 14.09 -13.42
CA SER A 271 -11.83 14.51 -12.27
C SER A 271 -10.43 14.95 -12.71
N ASN A 272 -10.09 16.21 -12.44
CA ASN A 272 -8.74 16.75 -12.64
C ASN A 272 -7.89 16.67 -11.36
N THR A 273 -8.39 16.04 -10.30
CA THR A 273 -7.74 16.01 -8.97
C THR A 273 -6.36 15.36 -9.05
N VAL A 274 -6.23 14.26 -9.79
CA VAL A 274 -4.95 13.58 -10.00
C VAL A 274 -3.93 14.47 -10.72
N LEU A 275 -4.36 15.29 -11.69
CA LEU A 275 -3.46 16.19 -12.42
C LEU A 275 -2.92 17.28 -11.49
N GLY A 276 -3.79 17.85 -10.65
CA GLY A 276 -3.38 18.82 -9.63
C GLY A 276 -2.43 18.22 -8.59
N LEU A 277 -2.62 16.95 -8.20
CA LEU A 277 -1.70 16.23 -7.33
C LEU A 277 -0.35 15.99 -7.99
N ILE A 278 -0.34 15.51 -9.25
CA ILE A 278 0.89 15.32 -10.04
C ILE A 278 1.67 16.63 -10.10
N GLN A 279 1.03 17.75 -10.44
CA GLN A 279 1.71 19.05 -10.54
C GLN A 279 2.22 19.55 -9.18
N SER A 280 1.51 19.26 -8.10
CA SER A 280 1.80 19.77 -6.75
C SER A 280 2.90 19.02 -6.01
N CYS A 281 3.05 17.71 -6.28
CA CYS A 281 4.02 16.84 -5.61
C CYS A 281 5.46 17.26 -5.93
N ASP A 282 6.42 16.98 -5.05
CA ASP A 282 7.84 17.01 -5.39
C ASP A 282 8.13 15.93 -6.44
N PRO A 283 8.78 16.27 -7.56
CA PRO A 283 9.07 15.31 -8.62
C PRO A 283 9.88 14.09 -8.15
N THR A 284 10.63 14.20 -7.04
CA THR A 284 11.43 13.13 -6.45
C THR A 284 10.64 12.14 -5.58
N ARG A 285 9.33 12.40 -5.37
CA ARG A 285 8.42 11.61 -4.51
C ARG A 285 7.32 10.89 -5.25
N LEU A 286 7.30 11.00 -6.58
CA LEU A 286 6.34 10.32 -7.45
C LEU A 286 6.85 8.94 -7.87
N MET A 287 5.98 7.94 -7.76
CA MET A 287 6.16 6.59 -8.27
C MET A 287 4.97 6.21 -9.15
N VAL A 288 5.06 5.05 -9.81
CA VAL A 288 4.04 4.53 -10.74
C VAL A 288 3.68 3.11 -10.36
N GLU A 289 2.42 2.76 -10.56
CA GLU A 289 1.92 1.41 -10.30
C GLU A 289 0.75 1.04 -11.20
N SER A 290 0.35 -0.23 -11.17
CA SER A 290 -0.84 -0.70 -11.88
C SER A 290 -2.08 -0.81 -11.00
N ASP A 291 -1.93 -1.14 -9.71
CA ASP A 291 -3.01 -1.59 -8.81
C ASP A 291 -3.95 -2.62 -9.49
N PHE A 292 -3.35 -3.57 -10.22
CA PHE A 292 -4.09 -4.47 -11.09
C PHE A 292 -3.91 -5.95 -10.74
N PRO A 293 -4.99 -6.77 -10.86
CA PRO A 293 -4.92 -8.17 -10.47
C PRO A 293 -4.37 -9.10 -11.56
N TYR A 294 -4.28 -8.62 -12.81
CA TYR A 294 -3.76 -9.41 -13.93
C TYR A 294 -2.30 -9.03 -14.20
N ILE A 295 -1.38 -9.95 -13.88
CA ILE A 295 0.06 -9.72 -14.07
C ILE A 295 0.41 -9.37 -15.53
N SER A 296 -0.34 -9.90 -16.49
CA SER A 296 -0.17 -9.64 -17.93
C SER A 296 -0.35 -8.17 -18.30
N ASP A 297 -1.15 -7.44 -17.54
CA ASP A 297 -1.56 -6.08 -17.87
C ASP A 297 -0.73 -5.03 -17.10
N THR A 298 0.08 -5.47 -16.13
CA THR A 298 0.91 -4.60 -15.28
C THR A 298 1.82 -3.69 -16.10
N THR A 299 2.44 -4.22 -17.17
CA THR A 299 3.34 -3.47 -18.04
C THR A 299 2.63 -2.30 -18.71
N GLN A 300 1.50 -2.56 -19.40
CA GLN A 300 0.76 -1.52 -20.11
C GLN A 300 0.19 -0.47 -19.14
N ARG A 301 -0.37 -0.91 -18.02
CA ARG A 301 -1.00 0.00 -17.03
C ARG A 301 0.00 0.91 -16.34
N THR A 302 1.15 0.35 -15.96
CA THR A 302 2.25 1.12 -15.34
C THR A 302 2.83 2.11 -16.35
N TRP A 303 2.96 1.71 -17.62
CA TRP A 303 3.39 2.61 -18.69
C TRP A 303 2.38 3.75 -18.92
N ASP A 304 1.09 3.44 -18.96
CA ASP A 304 0.04 4.44 -19.21
C ASP A 304 0.00 5.53 -18.12
N ILE A 305 0.18 5.16 -16.85
CA ILE A 305 0.25 6.15 -15.78
C ILE A 305 1.57 6.94 -15.83
N LEU A 306 2.69 6.32 -16.21
CA LEU A 306 3.95 7.03 -16.43
C LEU A 306 3.81 8.07 -17.54
N CYS A 307 3.18 7.70 -18.67
CA CYS A 307 2.86 8.62 -19.77
C CYS A 307 1.99 9.80 -19.30
N LEU A 308 0.99 9.55 -18.45
CA LEU A 308 0.18 10.61 -17.85
C LEU A 308 1.04 11.57 -17.02
N ILE A 309 1.85 11.04 -16.10
CA ILE A 309 2.74 11.86 -15.25
C ILE A 309 3.72 12.65 -16.11
N ALA A 310 4.34 12.02 -17.10
CA ALA A 310 5.30 12.66 -18.00
C ALA A 310 4.65 13.84 -18.74
N ARG A 311 3.44 13.65 -19.28
CA ARG A 311 2.68 14.70 -19.96
C ARG A 311 2.38 15.87 -19.03
N GLU A 312 1.83 15.61 -17.85
CA GLU A 312 1.46 16.66 -16.90
C GLU A 312 2.66 17.42 -16.32
N ARG A 313 3.84 16.79 -16.31
CA ARG A 313 5.09 17.40 -15.88
C ARG A 313 5.93 18.00 -17.00
N GLY A 314 5.56 17.79 -18.26
CA GLY A 314 6.39 18.16 -19.41
C GLY A 314 7.71 17.39 -19.48
N TRP A 315 7.77 16.17 -18.96
CA TRP A 315 8.95 15.32 -19.07
C TRP A 315 8.99 14.61 -20.42
N ARG A 316 10.18 14.51 -21.01
CA ARG A 316 10.42 13.67 -22.18
C ARG A 316 10.18 12.21 -21.83
N LEU A 317 9.53 11.47 -22.71
CA LEU A 317 9.51 10.00 -22.66
C LEU A 317 10.73 9.43 -23.39
N GLU A 318 11.40 8.49 -22.76
CA GLU A 318 12.51 7.75 -23.34
C GLU A 318 12.03 6.80 -24.44
N GLU A 319 12.56 6.97 -25.67
CA GLU A 319 12.40 6.00 -26.76
C GLU A 319 13.49 4.92 -26.69
N GLU A 320 14.70 5.33 -26.30
CA GLU A 320 15.87 4.48 -26.09
C GLU A 320 16.53 4.85 -24.75
N TRP A 321 17.33 3.95 -24.20
CA TRP A 321 18.07 4.18 -22.97
C TRP A 321 19.45 4.79 -23.26
N ASP A 322 19.57 6.11 -23.08
CA ASP A 322 20.73 6.93 -23.45
C ASP A 322 21.56 7.41 -22.24
N TYR A 323 21.37 6.80 -21.07
CA TYR A 323 22.05 7.17 -19.83
C TYR A 323 23.33 6.34 -19.60
N PRO A 324 24.42 6.94 -19.09
CA PRO A 324 25.62 6.20 -18.74
C PRO A 324 25.35 5.20 -17.61
N GLU A 325 25.90 3.99 -17.72
CA GLU A 325 25.71 2.89 -16.75
C GLU A 325 26.16 3.25 -15.31
N THR A 326 27.07 4.22 -15.16
CA THR A 326 27.74 4.57 -13.88
C THR A 326 27.52 6.02 -13.45
N GLY A 327 26.40 6.64 -13.84
CA GLY A 327 26.07 8.00 -13.41
C GLY A 327 26.14 8.18 -11.89
N VAL A 328 26.91 9.17 -11.43
CA VAL A 328 26.99 9.58 -10.03
C VAL A 328 25.58 9.89 -9.55
N GLN A 329 25.10 9.18 -8.52
CA GLN A 329 23.80 9.46 -7.92
C GLN A 329 23.80 10.88 -7.37
N THR A 330 23.19 11.81 -8.10
CA THR A 330 22.97 13.18 -7.64
C THR A 330 21.95 13.11 -6.50
N GLY A 331 22.45 13.20 -5.26
CA GLY A 331 21.69 13.00 -4.04
C GLY A 331 20.40 13.83 -3.98
N GLY A 332 19.29 13.22 -4.37
CA GLY A 332 17.94 13.77 -4.22
C GLY A 332 17.59 14.92 -5.16
N LYS A 333 18.25 15.05 -6.33
CA LYS A 333 17.82 16.01 -7.36
C LYS A 333 17.77 15.36 -8.73
N HIS A 334 16.76 15.78 -9.46
CA HIS A 334 16.45 15.40 -10.81
C HIS A 334 17.23 16.29 -11.78
N GLU A 335 18.02 15.71 -12.69
CA GLU A 335 18.70 16.49 -13.73
C GLU A 335 17.71 16.89 -14.83
N GLU A 336 17.85 18.08 -15.40
CA GLU A 336 16.91 18.58 -16.42
C GLU A 336 16.86 17.71 -17.67
N THR A 337 17.98 17.07 -18.03
CA THR A 337 18.13 16.19 -19.20
C THR A 337 17.45 14.84 -19.05
N TRP A 338 17.06 14.45 -17.84
CA TRP A 338 16.40 13.16 -17.60
C TRP A 338 14.97 13.15 -18.14
N GLY A 339 14.60 12.04 -18.77
CA GLY A 339 13.24 11.72 -19.13
C GLY A 339 12.46 11.16 -17.94
N ALA A 340 11.22 10.80 -18.18
CA ALA A 340 10.30 10.34 -17.16
C ALA A 340 10.72 9.00 -16.55
N VAL A 341 11.19 8.05 -17.36
CA VAL A 341 11.61 6.72 -16.88
C VAL A 341 12.80 6.86 -15.95
N LYS A 342 13.82 7.65 -16.31
CA LYS A 342 14.99 7.85 -15.46
C LYS A 342 14.66 8.52 -14.13
N ARG A 343 13.73 9.48 -14.15
CA ARG A 343 13.22 10.15 -12.94
C ARG A 343 12.53 9.17 -12.01
N ILE A 344 11.61 8.37 -12.54
CA ILE A 344 10.84 7.39 -11.78
C ILE A 344 11.76 6.26 -11.26
N GLU A 345 12.70 5.78 -12.07
CA GLU A 345 13.74 4.83 -11.64
C GLU A 345 14.53 5.39 -10.45
N SER A 346 14.98 6.65 -10.54
CA SER A 346 15.70 7.31 -9.45
C SER A 346 14.86 7.43 -8.17
N ASN A 347 13.56 7.72 -8.31
CA ASN A 347 12.64 7.83 -7.18
C ASN A 347 12.45 6.48 -6.50
N TRP A 348 12.19 5.44 -7.27
CA TRP A 348 12.12 4.06 -6.80
C TRP A 348 13.43 3.65 -6.09
N ASN A 349 14.57 3.99 -6.67
CA ASN A 349 15.87 3.73 -6.07
C ASN A 349 16.07 4.42 -4.73
N ALA A 350 15.56 5.64 -4.57
CA ALA A 350 15.57 6.35 -3.30
C ALA A 350 14.60 5.72 -2.30
N PHE A 351 13.40 5.35 -2.73
CA PHE A 351 12.40 4.68 -1.91
C PHE A 351 12.93 3.35 -1.36
N ARG A 352 13.46 2.46 -2.21
CA ARG A 352 13.91 1.12 -1.79
C ARG A 352 15.09 1.12 -0.83
N ARG A 353 15.92 2.16 -0.82
CA ARG A 353 17.07 2.28 0.09
C ARG A 353 16.68 2.56 1.55
N GLY A 354 15.40 2.85 1.81
CA GLY A 354 14.95 3.32 3.12
C GLY A 354 15.13 4.83 3.27
N GLY A 355 14.49 5.36 4.31
CA GLY A 355 14.58 6.75 4.69
C GLY A 355 15.95 7.10 5.28
N ARG A 356 16.24 8.39 5.40
CA ARG A 356 17.57 8.87 5.83
C ARG A 356 17.74 8.94 7.36
N GLY A 357 16.71 8.59 8.12
CA GLY A 357 16.70 8.75 9.59
C GLY A 357 16.72 10.21 10.06
N LEU A 358 16.32 11.16 9.19
CA LEU A 358 16.40 12.59 9.48
C LEU A 358 15.11 13.08 10.12
N LEU A 359 15.21 13.46 11.40
CA LEU A 359 14.15 14.25 12.04
C LEU A 359 14.23 15.71 11.56
N PRO A 360 13.09 16.42 11.38
CA PRO A 360 13.13 17.83 11.02
C PRO A 360 13.91 18.66 12.05
N ASP A 361 14.72 19.62 11.59
CA ASP A 361 15.62 20.45 12.43
C ASP A 361 14.93 21.23 13.58
N LYS A 362 13.60 21.29 13.60
CA LYS A 362 12.82 21.97 14.65
C LYS A 362 11.57 21.18 15.02
N GLU A 363 11.73 20.24 15.94
CA GLU A 363 10.62 19.76 16.75
C GLU A 363 10.05 20.96 17.54
N SER A 364 8.75 21.22 17.45
CA SER A 364 8.17 22.35 18.19
C SER A 364 8.34 22.10 19.70
N ARG A 365 8.48 23.16 20.52
CA ARG A 365 8.58 22.99 22.00
C ARG A 365 7.42 22.18 22.58
N ARG A 366 6.24 22.25 21.95
CA ARG A 366 5.04 21.50 22.33
C ARG A 366 5.21 20.01 22.02
N ASP A 367 5.66 19.70 20.81
CA ASP A 367 5.88 18.31 20.37
C ASP A 367 7.00 17.69 21.19
N ARG A 368 8.11 18.40 21.40
CA ARG A 368 9.19 17.93 22.28
C ARG A 368 8.71 17.61 23.70
N LYS A 369 7.89 18.47 24.31
CA LYS A 369 7.38 18.25 25.68
C LYS A 369 6.39 17.09 25.74
N LEU A 370 5.57 16.91 24.70
CA LEU A 370 4.66 15.78 24.57
C LEU A 370 5.46 14.46 24.37
N ASN A 371 6.51 14.51 23.56
CA ASN A 371 7.45 13.41 23.29
C ASN A 371 8.27 13.01 24.53
N GLU A 372 8.64 13.98 25.38
CA GLU A 372 9.30 13.74 26.67
C GLU A 372 8.32 13.11 27.68
N LEU A 373 7.08 13.59 27.74
CA LEU A 373 6.07 13.05 28.66
C LEU A 373 5.65 11.62 28.26
N GLN A 374 5.40 11.36 26.99
CA GLN A 374 4.94 10.05 26.53
C GLN A 374 6.05 9.00 26.58
N ARG A 375 7.32 9.36 26.35
CA ARG A 375 8.46 8.45 26.63
C ARG A 375 8.60 8.12 28.11
N LYS A 376 8.29 9.07 29.01
CA LYS A 376 8.34 8.86 30.46
C LYS A 376 7.23 7.95 30.99
N TYR A 377 6.12 7.83 30.25
CA TYR A 377 4.96 7.03 30.64
C TYR A 377 4.64 5.92 29.63
N ALA A 378 5.57 5.62 28.72
CA ALA A 378 5.48 4.40 27.93
C ALA A 378 5.60 3.23 28.93
N PRO A 379 4.74 2.20 28.84
CA PRO A 379 4.93 1.01 29.64
C PRO A 379 6.32 0.45 29.32
N ASP A 380 7.17 0.33 30.33
CA ASP A 380 8.40 -0.43 30.20
C ASP A 380 7.98 -1.88 29.97
N ASP A 381 8.30 -2.45 28.80
CA ASP A 381 8.36 -3.91 28.62
C ASP A 381 9.58 -4.44 29.41
N GLU A 382 9.59 -4.24 30.72
CA GLU A 382 10.49 -4.91 31.67
C GLU A 382 9.72 -6.09 32.27
N ASP A 383 9.69 -7.20 31.53
CA ASP A 383 9.54 -8.55 32.08
C ASP A 383 10.17 -9.55 31.08
N SER A 384 11.47 -9.38 30.83
CA SER A 384 12.31 -10.45 30.27
C SER A 384 13.56 -10.66 31.13
N ASP A 385 13.35 -10.91 32.42
CA ASP A 385 14.35 -11.52 33.28
C ASP A 385 13.65 -12.60 34.12
N TYR A 386 13.55 -13.81 33.57
CA TYR A 386 13.41 -15.05 34.35
C TYR A 386 14.18 -16.19 33.68
N GLU A 387 15.34 -16.46 34.30
CA GLU A 387 16.21 -17.67 34.32
C GLU A 387 16.83 -18.22 33.02
#